data_AF-A0A2D5A8X4-F1
#
_entry.id   AF-A0A2D5A8X4-F1
#
_cell.length_a   1.000
_cell.length_b   1.000
_cell.length_c   1.000
_cell.angle_alpha   90.00
_cell.angle_beta   90.00
_cell.angle_gamma   90.00
#
_symmetry.space_group_name_H-M   'P 1'
#
loop_
_entity.id
_entity.type
_entity.pdbx_description
1 polymer ?
#
loop_
_entity_poly.entity_id
_entity_poly.type
_entity_poly.pdbx_seq_one_letter_code
_entity_poly.pdbx_strand_id
1 'polypeptide(L)'
;MNKRRNNVKRGFTLIEILIVVVILGILAAIIIPQFTDAAQDAGASSARSQLQTMRSQIELYRVQNNGAAPADDGAGAGPWTELVDENYIRSAPNWPNGFESVYDAAAGDLTLTFDTVVAPVPDVDGNGTSEAADVTAIEAW
;
A
#
# COMPACT_ATOMS: atom_id res chain seq x y z
N MET A 1 -26.31 66.25 20.49
CA MET A 1 -26.40 65.65 19.14
C MET A 1 -25.62 64.34 19.13
N ASN A 2 -26.28 63.18 19.19
CA ASN A 2 -25.61 61.87 19.11
C ASN A 2 -25.89 61.22 17.75
N LYS A 3 -24.86 61.19 16.90
CA LYS A 3 -24.90 60.58 15.57
C LYS A 3 -24.64 59.08 15.72
N ARG A 4 -25.70 58.26 15.76
CA ARG A 4 -25.57 56.79 15.78
C ARG A 4 -25.04 56.33 14.42
N ARG A 5 -23.85 55.74 14.40
CA ARG A 5 -23.30 55.08 13.21
C ARG A 5 -24.08 53.78 12.98
N ASN A 6 -24.80 53.68 11.87
CA ASN A 6 -25.42 52.44 11.43
C ASN A 6 -24.33 51.49 10.95
N ASN A 7 -23.98 50.49 11.75
CA ASN A 7 -23.18 49.36 11.30
C ASN A 7 -24.04 48.53 10.35
N VAL A 8 -23.80 48.67 9.04
CA VAL A 8 -24.42 47.81 8.03
C VAL A 8 -23.89 46.40 8.26
N LYS A 9 -24.71 45.53 8.86
CA LYS A 9 -24.40 44.10 8.95
C LYS A 9 -24.43 43.54 7.53
N ARG A 10 -23.24 43.24 6.98
CA ARG A 10 -23.11 42.50 5.73
C ARG A 10 -23.53 41.05 6.02
N GLY A 11 -24.68 40.66 5.49
CA GLY A 11 -25.18 39.28 5.57
C GLY A 11 -24.48 38.39 4.56
N PHE A 12 -24.23 37.14 4.94
CA PHE A 12 -23.74 36.08 4.06
C PHE A 12 -24.80 35.84 2.98
N THR A 13 -24.44 35.93 1.70
CA THR A 13 -25.41 35.70 0.63
C THR A 13 -25.58 34.20 0.39
N LEU A 14 -26.81 33.76 0.08
CA LEU A 14 -27.05 32.36 -0.31
C LEU A 14 -26.26 31.98 -1.56
N ILE A 15 -26.05 32.94 -2.46
CA ILE A 15 -25.25 32.74 -3.67
C ILE A 15 -23.76 32.53 -3.35
N GLU A 16 -23.22 33.16 -2.30
CA GLU A 16 -21.85 32.89 -1.82
C GLU A 16 -21.68 31.47 -1.30
N ILE A 17 -22.64 30.96 -0.52
CA ILE A 17 -22.57 29.54 -0.11
C ILE A 17 -22.75 28.63 -1.31
N LEU A 18 -23.68 28.94 -2.23
CA LEU A 18 -23.98 28.10 -3.39
C LEU A 18 -22.75 27.91 -4.29
N ILE A 19 -22.06 28.99 -4.65
CA ILE A 19 -20.87 28.89 -5.51
C ILE A 19 -19.73 28.15 -4.81
N VAL A 20 -19.58 28.34 -3.50
CA VAL A 20 -18.52 27.66 -2.72
C VAL A 20 -18.76 26.15 -2.68
N VAL A 21 -19.98 25.69 -2.39
CA VAL A 21 -20.25 24.24 -2.36
C VAL A 21 -20.17 23.59 -3.74
N VAL A 22 -20.50 24.33 -4.80
CA VAL A 22 -20.33 23.87 -6.19
C VAL A 22 -18.85 23.70 -6.52
N ILE A 23 -18.01 24.69 -6.21
CA ILE A 23 -16.56 24.59 -6.44
C ILE A 23 -15.94 23.46 -5.60
N LEU A 24 -16.32 23.35 -4.31
CA LEU A 24 -15.85 22.25 -3.45
C LEU A 24 -16.29 20.87 -3.98
N GLY A 25 -17.50 20.76 -4.53
CA GLY A 25 -17.98 19.53 -5.16
C GLY A 25 -17.17 19.12 -6.39
N ILE A 26 -16.84 20.07 -7.27
CA ILE A 26 -16.01 19.82 -8.47
C ILE A 26 -14.59 19.43 -8.07
N LEU A 27 -13.98 20.15 -7.12
CA LEU A 27 -12.63 19.85 -6.66
C LEU A 27 -12.56 18.47 -5.99
N ALA A 28 -13.51 18.13 -5.12
CA ALA A 28 -13.56 16.83 -4.46
C ALA A 28 -13.69 15.68 -5.46
N ALA A 29 -14.49 15.85 -6.52
CA ALA A 29 -14.70 14.83 -7.54
C ALA A 29 -13.43 14.48 -8.33
N ILE A 30 -12.54 15.44 -8.57
CA ILE A 30 -11.28 15.22 -9.30
C ILE A 30 -10.18 14.69 -8.36
N ILE A 31 -10.10 15.23 -7.15
CA ILE A 31 -8.99 14.97 -6.23
C ILE A 31 -9.05 13.57 -5.61
N ILE A 32 -10.23 13.11 -5.19
CA ILE A 32 -10.37 11.83 -4.47
C ILE A 32 -9.81 10.62 -5.25
N PRO A 33 -10.18 10.38 -6.53
CA PRO A 33 -9.68 9.21 -7.25
C PRO A 33 -8.16 9.29 -7.51
N GLN A 34 -7.61 10.48 -7.76
CA GLN A 34 -6.17 10.61 -8.01
C GLN A 34 -5.32 10.26 -6.78
N PHE A 35 -5.79 10.59 -5.58
CA PHE A 35 -5.06 10.30 -4.35
C PHE A 35 -5.08 8.82 -3.96
N THR A 36 -6.10 8.06 -4.36
CA THR A 36 -6.19 6.63 -4.06
C THR A 36 -5.17 5.83 -4.86
N ASP A 37 -4.99 6.15 -6.14
CA ASP A 37 -4.12 5.41 -7.06
C ASP A 37 -2.65 5.60 -6.66
N ALA A 38 -2.23 6.84 -6.47
CA ALA A 38 -0.86 7.16 -6.04
C ALA A 38 -0.48 6.54 -4.68
N ALA A 39 -1.45 6.38 -3.77
CA ALA A 39 -1.21 5.73 -2.49
C ALA A 39 -1.01 4.21 -2.64
N GLN A 40 -1.68 3.58 -3.59
CA GLN A 40 -1.53 2.16 -3.89
C GLN A 40 -0.19 1.87 -4.59
N ASP A 41 0.21 2.70 -5.56
CA ASP A 41 1.51 2.58 -6.24
C ASP A 41 2.68 2.72 -5.25
N ALA A 42 2.56 3.67 -4.31
CA ALA A 42 3.51 3.80 -3.21
C ALA A 42 3.52 2.56 -2.31
N GLY A 43 2.35 1.95 -2.10
CA GLY A 43 2.20 0.66 -1.44
C GLY A 43 2.94 -0.45 -2.19
N ALA A 44 2.73 -0.61 -3.49
CA ALA A 44 3.40 -1.62 -4.31
C ALA A 44 4.92 -1.49 -4.30
N SER A 45 5.43 -0.27 -4.43
CA SER A 45 6.86 0.02 -4.33
C SER A 45 7.43 -0.37 -2.96
N SER A 46 6.70 -0.04 -1.88
CA SER A 46 7.09 -0.45 -0.53
C SER A 46 7.06 -1.97 -0.35
N ALA A 47 6.01 -2.64 -0.85
CA ALA A 47 5.87 -4.09 -0.78
C ALA A 47 7.03 -4.78 -1.52
N ARG A 48 7.38 -4.32 -2.73
CA ARG A 48 8.51 -4.85 -3.50
C ARG A 48 9.85 -4.72 -2.75
N SER A 49 10.11 -3.56 -2.14
CA SER A 49 11.33 -3.35 -1.36
C SER A 49 11.39 -4.22 -0.11
N GLN A 50 10.25 -4.37 0.58
CA GLN A 50 10.13 -5.27 1.73
C GLN A 50 10.33 -6.74 1.32
N LEU A 51 9.74 -7.18 0.20
CA LEU A 51 9.90 -8.53 -0.35
C LEU A 51 11.37 -8.88 -0.61
N GLN A 52 12.09 -7.99 -1.30
CA GLN A 52 13.52 -8.18 -1.55
C GLN A 52 14.34 -8.28 -0.26
N THR A 53 13.99 -7.46 0.75
CA THR A 53 14.64 -7.52 2.06
C THR A 53 14.38 -8.86 2.74
N MET A 54 13.13 -9.35 2.73
CA MET A 54 12.76 -10.63 3.35
C MET A 54 13.41 -11.82 2.64
N ARG A 55 13.40 -11.85 1.30
CA ARG A 55 14.12 -12.87 0.51
C ARG A 55 15.61 -12.90 0.84
N SER A 56 16.24 -11.74 1.02
CA SER A 56 17.64 -11.69 1.43
C SER A 56 17.88 -12.30 2.81
N GLN A 57 16.94 -12.18 3.75
CA GLN A 57 17.06 -12.80 5.08
C GLN A 57 16.82 -14.31 5.02
N ILE A 58 15.85 -14.76 4.23
CA ILE A 58 15.61 -16.19 3.97
C ILE A 58 16.86 -16.82 3.34
N GLU A 59 17.47 -16.16 2.36
CA GLU A 59 18.69 -16.65 1.74
C GLU A 59 19.87 -16.66 2.71
N LEU A 60 19.98 -15.66 3.58
CA LEU A 60 20.99 -15.64 4.63
C LEU A 60 20.82 -16.81 5.61
N TYR A 61 19.59 -17.11 6.02
CA TYR A 61 19.26 -18.30 6.82
C TYR A 61 19.72 -19.56 6.09
N ARG A 62 19.39 -19.71 4.80
CA ARG A 62 19.76 -20.90 4.01
C ARG A 62 21.28 -21.09 3.95
N VAL A 63 22.03 -20.02 3.73
CA VAL A 63 23.50 -20.06 3.70
C VAL A 63 24.06 -20.54 5.05
N GLN A 64 23.45 -20.16 6.17
CA GLN A 64 23.91 -20.54 7.50
C GLN A 64 23.44 -21.93 7.93
N ASN A 65 22.31 -22.40 7.39
CA ASN A 65 21.66 -23.68 7.71
C ASN A 65 21.85 -24.73 6.61
N ASN A 66 23.03 -24.79 5.98
CA ASN A 66 23.39 -25.82 4.99
C ASN A 66 22.42 -25.95 3.79
N GLY A 67 21.81 -24.84 3.39
CA GLY A 67 20.84 -24.77 2.29
C GLY A 67 19.40 -25.10 2.68
N ALA A 68 19.15 -25.44 3.95
CA ALA A 68 17.79 -25.64 4.44
C ALA A 68 17.03 -24.31 4.46
N ALA A 69 15.83 -24.31 3.88
CA ALA A 69 14.90 -23.20 4.01
C ALA A 69 14.28 -23.21 5.41
N PRO A 70 13.96 -22.03 5.96
CA PRO A 70 13.27 -21.96 7.24
C PRO A 70 11.86 -22.56 7.12
N ALA A 71 11.36 -23.14 8.20
CA ALA A 71 10.06 -23.78 8.30
C ALA A 71 8.94 -22.74 8.19
N ASP A 72 7.91 -23.08 7.40
CA ASP A 72 6.69 -22.30 7.35
C ASP A 72 5.95 -22.33 8.70
N ASP A 73 5.31 -21.22 9.05
CA ASP A 73 4.51 -21.08 10.28
C ASP A 73 3.18 -21.87 10.21
N GLY A 74 2.96 -22.66 9.14
CA GLY A 74 1.77 -23.47 8.89
C GLY A 74 0.60 -22.69 8.28
N ALA A 75 0.75 -21.39 8.09
CA ALA A 75 -0.23 -20.51 7.45
C ALA A 75 0.08 -20.23 5.98
N GLY A 76 1.23 -20.68 5.45
CA GLY A 76 1.70 -20.37 4.09
C GLY A 76 2.08 -18.90 3.89
N ALA A 77 2.03 -18.07 4.94
CA ALA A 77 2.30 -16.64 4.87
C ALA A 77 3.79 -16.31 5.01
N GLY A 78 4.60 -17.24 5.51
CA GLY A 78 6.03 -17.05 5.71
C GLY A 78 6.59 -17.80 6.92
N PRO A 79 7.92 -17.89 7.01
CA PRO A 79 8.63 -18.55 8.08
C PRO A 79 8.98 -17.57 9.21
N TRP A 80 8.01 -16.75 9.65
CA TRP A 80 8.29 -15.60 10.48
C TRP A 80 8.69 -15.99 11.90
N THR A 81 8.12 -17.06 12.45
CA THR A 81 8.44 -17.52 13.81
C THR A 81 9.91 -17.88 13.89
N GLU A 82 10.40 -18.71 12.97
CA GLU A 82 11.79 -19.17 12.99
C GLU A 82 12.79 -18.05 12.70
N LEU A 83 12.50 -17.19 11.71
CA LEU A 83 13.40 -16.08 11.40
C LEU A 83 13.48 -15.03 12.53
N VAL A 84 12.41 -14.88 13.32
CA VAL A 84 12.41 -14.02 14.52
C VAL A 84 13.17 -14.70 15.66
N ASP A 85 12.91 -15.99 15.91
CA ASP A 85 13.54 -16.76 17.00
C ASP A 85 15.06 -16.87 16.80
N GLU A 86 15.52 -17.05 15.56
CA GLU A 86 16.94 -17.08 15.22
C GLU A 86 17.55 -15.69 14.92
N ASN A 87 16.77 -14.61 15.11
CA ASN A 87 17.23 -13.22 15.05
C ASN A 87 17.76 -12.79 13.65
N TYR A 88 17.19 -13.33 12.57
CA TYR A 88 17.39 -12.82 11.20
C TYR A 88 16.52 -11.58 10.94
N ILE A 89 15.31 -11.55 11.52
CA ILE A 89 14.39 -10.41 11.47
C ILE A 89 13.90 -10.06 12.86
N ARG A 90 13.41 -8.83 13.03
CA ARG A 90 12.89 -8.35 14.34
C ARG A 90 11.41 -8.66 14.56
N SER A 91 10.66 -8.80 13.48
CA SER A 91 9.23 -9.09 13.47
C SER A 91 8.81 -9.53 12.07
N ALA A 92 7.66 -10.18 11.96
CA ALA A 92 7.00 -10.41 10.67
C ALA A 92 6.81 -9.07 9.93
N PRO A 93 6.93 -9.06 8.59
CA PRO A 93 6.65 -7.89 7.78
C PRO A 93 5.17 -7.53 7.86
N ASN A 94 4.88 -6.24 7.71
CA ASN A 94 3.52 -5.75 7.58
C ASN A 94 3.32 -5.25 6.14
N TRP A 95 2.58 -6.04 5.35
CA TRP A 95 2.34 -5.72 3.96
C TRP A 95 1.31 -4.60 3.81
N PRO A 96 1.46 -3.73 2.81
CA PRO A 96 0.41 -2.77 2.44
C PRO A 96 -0.90 -3.49 2.11
N ASN A 97 -2.04 -2.80 2.33
CA ASN A 97 -3.35 -3.39 2.08
C ASN A 97 -3.46 -3.95 0.65
N GLY A 98 -4.05 -5.14 0.54
CA GLY A 98 -4.21 -5.86 -0.72
C GLY A 98 -3.05 -6.77 -1.08
N PHE A 99 -1.87 -6.64 -0.44
CA PHE A 99 -0.75 -7.56 -0.64
C PHE A 99 -0.77 -8.69 0.39
N GLU A 100 -0.67 -9.92 -0.10
CA GLU A 100 -0.55 -11.12 0.71
C GLU A 100 0.70 -11.89 0.32
N SER A 101 1.49 -12.31 1.31
CA SER A 101 2.66 -13.15 1.07
C SER A 101 2.30 -14.62 0.97
N VAL A 102 2.98 -15.29 0.03
CA VAL A 102 2.91 -16.74 -0.14
C VAL A 102 4.33 -17.29 -0.03
N TYR A 103 4.52 -18.26 0.85
CA TYR A 103 5.81 -18.87 1.10
C TYR A 103 5.85 -20.31 0.61
N ASP A 104 6.85 -20.61 -0.23
CA ASP A 104 7.18 -21.96 -0.66
C ASP A 104 8.40 -22.45 0.13
N ALA A 105 8.15 -23.24 1.18
CA ALA A 105 9.20 -23.82 2.01
C ALA A 105 10.09 -24.83 1.25
N ALA A 106 9.61 -25.43 0.16
CA ALA A 106 10.41 -26.35 -0.65
C ALA A 106 11.39 -25.59 -1.55
N ALA A 107 10.95 -24.47 -2.13
CA ALA A 107 11.81 -23.58 -2.90
C ALA A 107 12.67 -22.67 -2.02
N GLY A 108 12.23 -22.40 -0.79
CA GLY A 108 12.78 -21.36 0.07
C GLY A 108 12.54 -19.96 -0.49
N ASP A 109 11.44 -19.78 -1.24
CA ASP A 109 11.08 -18.52 -1.88
C ASP A 109 9.82 -17.92 -1.26
N LEU A 110 9.80 -16.60 -1.21
CA LEU A 110 8.70 -15.78 -0.76
C LEU A 110 8.19 -14.98 -1.95
N THR A 111 6.92 -15.10 -2.28
CA THR A 111 6.26 -14.31 -3.32
C THR A 111 5.17 -13.45 -2.71
N LEU A 112 4.71 -12.46 -3.48
CA LEU A 112 3.54 -11.66 -3.13
C LEU A 112 2.42 -11.95 -4.13
N THR A 113 1.19 -11.84 -3.65
CA THR A 113 -0.02 -11.81 -4.47
C THR A 113 -0.79 -10.55 -4.13
N PHE A 114 -1.63 -10.08 -5.06
CA PHE A 114 -2.49 -8.93 -4.83
C PHE A 114 -3.97 -9.31 -4.98
N ASP A 115 -4.77 -8.98 -3.98
CA ASP A 115 -6.22 -9.16 -4.05
C ASP A 115 -6.85 -8.16 -5.02
N THR A 116 -7.15 -8.64 -6.23
CA THR A 116 -7.79 -7.87 -7.31
C THR A 116 -9.20 -7.38 -6.99
N VAL A 117 -9.83 -7.85 -5.91
CA VAL A 117 -11.15 -7.35 -5.46
C VAL A 117 -11.01 -5.97 -4.79
N VAL A 118 -9.79 -5.60 -4.38
CA VAL A 118 -9.45 -4.24 -3.95
C VAL A 118 -9.11 -3.41 -5.18
N ALA A 119 -10.08 -2.62 -5.67
CA ALA A 119 -9.84 -1.64 -6.72
C ALA A 119 -9.38 -0.29 -6.14
N PRO A 120 -8.50 0.46 -6.82
CA PRO A 120 -7.75 0.10 -8.04
C PRO A 120 -6.61 -0.91 -7.81
N VAL A 121 -6.10 -1.47 -8.92
CA VAL A 121 -4.88 -2.30 -8.94
C VAL A 121 -3.67 -1.34 -9.00
N PRO A 122 -2.64 -1.52 -8.18
CA PRO A 122 -1.45 -0.67 -8.25
C PRO A 122 -0.67 -0.90 -9.56
N ASP A 123 0.01 0.13 -10.06
CA ASP A 123 1.03 0.01 -11.09
C ASP A 123 2.28 -0.66 -10.48
N VAL A 124 2.58 -1.87 -10.92
CA VAL A 124 3.60 -2.76 -10.34
C VAL A 124 4.86 -2.78 -11.21
N ASP A 125 4.70 -2.58 -12.51
CA ASP A 125 5.79 -2.63 -13.49
C ASP A 125 6.40 -1.24 -13.81
N GLY A 126 5.73 -0.17 -13.37
CA GLY A 126 6.15 1.22 -13.52
C GLY A 126 5.89 1.81 -14.90
N ASN A 127 4.97 1.23 -15.67
CA ASN A 127 4.63 1.69 -17.02
C ASN A 127 3.63 2.87 -17.02
N GLY A 128 3.08 3.23 -15.86
CA GLY A 128 2.11 4.31 -15.66
C GLY A 128 0.65 3.90 -15.88
N THR A 129 0.34 2.62 -15.95
CA THR A 129 -1.03 2.09 -16.07
C THR A 129 -1.31 1.05 -14.98
N SER A 130 -2.57 1.04 -14.52
CA SER A 130 -3.09 0.10 -13.54
C SER A 130 -3.90 -0.98 -14.26
N GLU A 131 -3.27 -2.10 -14.59
CA GLU A 131 -3.81 -3.12 -15.48
C GLU A 131 -3.79 -4.52 -14.83
N ALA A 132 -4.58 -5.46 -15.39
CA ALA A 132 -4.56 -6.85 -14.90
C ALA A 132 -3.19 -7.52 -15.08
N ALA A 133 -2.33 -7.00 -15.97
CA ALA A 133 -0.96 -7.46 -16.17
C ALA A 133 -0.07 -7.22 -14.94
N ASP A 134 -0.38 -6.20 -14.13
CA ASP A 134 0.37 -5.87 -12.91
C ASP A 134 0.34 -7.00 -11.89
N VAL A 135 -0.78 -7.73 -11.80
CA VAL A 135 -0.89 -8.91 -10.91
C VAL A 135 0.14 -9.98 -11.28
N THR A 136 0.32 -10.21 -12.59
CA THR A 136 1.34 -11.15 -13.10
C THR A 136 2.76 -10.63 -12.86
N ALA A 137 2.96 -9.32 -12.93
CA ALA A 137 4.27 -8.71 -12.69
C ALA A 137 4.71 -8.84 -11.22
N ILE A 138 3.78 -8.87 -10.26
CA ILE A 138 4.08 -9.14 -8.83
C ILE A 138 4.65 -10.56 -8.68
N GLU A 139 4.10 -11.55 -9.38
CA GLU A 139 4.62 -12.93 -9.36
C GLU A 139 6.03 -13.03 -9.96
N ALA A 140 6.40 -12.08 -10.83
CA ALA A 140 7.70 -12.03 -11.50
C ALA A 140 8.77 -11.22 -10.73
N TRP A 141 8.41 -10.60 -9.61
CA TRP A 141 9.35 -9.87 -8.75
C TRP A 141 10.39 -10.76 -8.08
#